data_AF-A0A4P9ZIX4-F1
#
_entry.id   AF-A0A4P9ZIX4-F1
#
_cell.length_a   1.000
_cell.length_b   1.000
_cell.length_c   1.000
_cell.angle_alpha   90.00
_cell.angle_beta   90.00
_cell.angle_gamma   90.00
#
_symmetry.space_group_name_H-M   'P 1'
#
loop_
_entity.id
_entity.type
_entity.pdbx_description
1 polymer ?
#
loop_
_entity_poly.entity_id
_entity_poly.type
_entity_poly.pdbx_seq_one_letter_code
_entity_poly.pdbx_strand_id
1 'polypeptide(L)'
;MYAPVILKKHAQRLRKETGNQNMMTEQEARRKMFAKLLNSNLYLTLKLIVEEPMLDLMCAFVDLIYALLYAFFSAYPVIFNDLYGFGDEKVGLMYIPILIGAMSGICLTPILEKQYVALKKI
;
A
#
# COMPACT_ATOMS: atom_id res chain seq x y z
N MET A 1 -4.88 40.59 -3.40
CA MET A 1 -3.83 40.51 -4.43
C MET A 1 -3.57 39.04 -4.73
N TYR A 2 -4.33 38.45 -5.66
CA TYR A 2 -4.25 37.02 -5.99
C TYR A 2 -3.78 36.84 -7.45
N ALA A 3 -2.48 36.59 -7.61
CA ALA A 3 -1.83 36.34 -8.90
C ALA A 3 -2.52 35.26 -9.79
N PRO A 4 -3.04 34.13 -9.29
CA PRO A 4 -3.59 33.08 -10.16
C PRO A 4 -4.92 33.48 -10.84
N VAL A 5 -5.67 34.43 -10.27
CA VAL A 5 -6.96 34.86 -10.83
C VAL A 5 -6.77 35.85 -11.99
N ILE A 6 -5.73 36.67 -11.92
CA ILE A 6 -5.40 37.66 -12.97
C ILE A 6 -4.88 36.93 -14.21
N LEU A 7 -4.02 35.92 -14.00
CA LEU A 7 -3.52 35.02 -15.06
C LEU A 7 -4.65 34.21 -15.71
N LYS A 8 -5.64 33.75 -14.94
CA LYS A 8 -6.83 33.06 -15.46
C LYS A 8 -7.71 33.97 -16.32
N LYS A 9 -7.92 35.22 -15.90
CA LYS A 9 -8.69 36.22 -16.69
C LYS A 9 -7.95 36.65 -17.96
N HIS A 10 -6.62 36.75 -17.92
CA HIS A 10 -5.80 37.07 -19.10
C HIS A 10 -5.76 35.90 -20.10
N ALA A 11 -5.58 34.67 -19.63
CA ALA A 11 -5.62 33.47 -20.47
C ALA A 11 -7.01 33.25 -21.10
N GLN A 12 -8.10 33.62 -20.41
CA GLN A 12 -9.45 33.57 -20.98
C GLN A 12 -9.71 34.64 -22.06
N ARG A 13 -9.12 35.83 -21.95
CA ARG A 13 -9.18 36.86 -23.00
C ARG A 13 -8.37 36.45 -24.23
N LEU A 14 -7.15 35.97 -24.02
CA LEU A 14 -6.27 35.45 -25.09
C LEU A 14 -6.87 34.21 -25.80
N ARG A 15 -7.63 33.35 -25.09
CA ARG A 15 -8.37 32.23 -25.72
C ARG A 15 -9.47 32.68 -26.68
N LYS A 16 -10.13 33.81 -26.41
CA LYS A 16 -11.19 34.36 -27.28
C LYS A 16 -10.64 35.05 -28.52
N GLU A 17 -9.44 35.62 -28.42
CA GLU A 17 -8.82 36.40 -29.50
C GLU A 17 -7.98 35.53 -30.45
N THR A 18 -7.34 34.46 -29.96
CA THR A 18 -6.42 33.63 -30.78
C THR A 18 -7.03 32.31 -31.26
N GLY A 19 -8.22 31.93 -30.79
CA GLY A 19 -8.92 30.70 -31.20
C GLY A 19 -8.16 29.39 -30.92
N ASN A 20 -7.06 29.43 -30.16
CA ASN A 20 -6.20 28.30 -29.90
C ASN A 20 -6.43 27.76 -28.48
N GLN A 21 -7.06 26.58 -28.39
CA GLN A 21 -7.51 25.94 -27.14
C GLN A 21 -6.38 25.36 -26.28
N ASN A 22 -5.12 25.45 -26.74
CA ASN A 22 -3.96 24.81 -26.10
C ASN A 22 -3.33 25.60 -24.95
N MET A 23 -3.77 26.83 -24.68
CA MET A 23 -3.24 27.60 -23.54
C MET A 23 -3.91 27.14 -22.23
N MET A 24 -3.37 26.08 -21.63
CA MET A 24 -3.80 25.51 -20.35
C MET A 24 -2.86 25.97 -19.23
N THR A 25 -3.42 26.52 -18.14
CA THR A 25 -2.64 26.97 -16.98
C THR A 25 -1.96 25.78 -16.28
N GLU A 26 -0.74 25.92 -15.75
CA GLU A 26 0.01 24.83 -15.09
C GLU A 26 -0.79 24.07 -14.04
N GLN A 27 -1.75 24.73 -13.36
CA GLN A 27 -2.66 24.10 -12.40
C GLN A 27 -3.66 23.10 -13.02
N GLU A 28 -4.16 23.33 -14.24
CA GLU A 28 -5.02 22.38 -14.96
C GLU A 28 -4.22 21.21 -15.54
N ALA A 29 -2.99 21.48 -16.01
CA ALA A 29 -2.07 20.45 -16.50
C ALA A 29 -1.66 19.48 -15.37
N ARG A 30 -1.34 20.00 -14.19
CA ARG A 30 -0.98 19.19 -13.02
C ARG A 30 -2.14 18.31 -12.55
N ARG A 31 -3.38 18.83 -12.52
CA ARG A 31 -4.56 18.06 -12.09
C ARG A 31 -4.93 16.95 -13.07
N LYS A 32 -4.86 17.20 -14.38
CA LYS A 32 -5.05 16.17 -15.41
C LYS A 32 -3.91 15.15 -15.39
N MET A 33 -2.67 15.56 -15.12
CA MET A 33 -1.53 14.66 -14.98
C MET A 33 -1.68 13.74 -13.76
N PHE A 34 -2.10 14.25 -12.60
CA PHE A 34 -2.39 13.40 -11.44
C PHE A 34 -3.52 12.41 -11.70
N ALA A 35 -4.62 12.84 -12.33
CA ALA A 35 -5.71 11.94 -12.70
C ALA A 35 -5.27 10.90 -13.75
N LYS A 36 -4.43 11.29 -14.70
CA LYS A 36 -3.88 10.39 -15.73
C LYS A 36 -2.87 9.41 -15.15
N LEU A 37 -2.02 9.84 -14.21
CA LEU A 37 -1.08 8.98 -13.48
C LEU A 37 -1.82 8.00 -12.58
N LEU A 38 -2.85 8.44 -11.86
CA LEU A 38 -3.66 7.57 -11.03
C LEU A 38 -4.38 6.49 -11.87
N ASN A 39 -5.00 6.89 -12.98
CA ASN A 39 -5.65 5.97 -13.90
C ASN A 39 -4.63 5.02 -14.57
N SER A 40 -3.46 5.53 -14.95
CA SER A 40 -2.39 4.74 -15.55
C SER A 40 -1.83 3.73 -14.56
N ASN A 41 -1.63 4.12 -13.30
CA ASN A 41 -1.08 3.25 -12.27
C ASN A 41 -2.10 2.16 -11.89
N LEU A 42 -3.38 2.51 -11.70
CA LEU A 42 -4.43 1.51 -11.44
C LEU A 42 -4.53 0.49 -12.58
N TYR A 43 -4.51 0.95 -13.83
CA TYR A 43 -4.57 0.06 -14.99
C TYR A 43 -3.33 -0.84 -15.10
N LEU A 44 -2.15 -0.29 -14.81
CA LEU A 44 -0.90 -1.05 -14.77
C LEU A 44 -0.92 -2.09 -13.65
N THR A 45 -1.33 -1.71 -12.43
CA THR A 45 -1.41 -2.62 -11.28
C THR A 45 -2.40 -3.75 -11.55
N LEU A 46 -3.58 -3.46 -12.11
CA LEU A 46 -4.55 -4.50 -12.47
C LEU A 46 -4.04 -5.41 -13.59
N LYS A 47 -3.34 -4.85 -14.60
CA LYS A 47 -2.73 -5.66 -15.66
C LYS A 47 -1.65 -6.60 -15.12
N LEU A 48 -0.79 -6.11 -14.23
CA LEU A 48 0.26 -6.91 -13.58
C LEU A 48 -0.32 -8.08 -12.79
N ILE A 49 -1.40 -7.86 -12.04
CA ILE A 49 -2.06 -8.93 -11.27
C ILE A 49 -2.61 -10.04 -12.19
N VAL A 50 -3.18 -9.66 -13.34
CA VAL A 50 -3.80 -10.62 -14.28
C VAL A 50 -2.77 -11.33 -15.16
N GLU A 51 -1.69 -10.65 -15.55
CA GLU A 51 -0.72 -11.16 -16.53
C GLU A 51 0.37 -12.03 -15.87
N GLU A 52 0.68 -11.79 -14.59
CA GLU A 52 1.71 -12.51 -13.83
C GLU A 52 1.09 -13.39 -12.72
N PRO A 53 0.62 -14.62 -13.03
CA PRO A 53 -0.09 -15.49 -12.07
C PRO A 53 0.75 -15.92 -10.86
N MET A 54 2.09 -15.87 -10.97
CA MET A 54 2.99 -16.17 -9.87
C MET A 54 2.87 -15.15 -8.73
N LEU A 55 2.67 -13.86 -9.07
CA LEU A 55 2.52 -12.80 -8.08
C LEU A 55 1.22 -12.99 -7.29
N ASP A 56 0.14 -13.34 -7.98
CA ASP A 56 -1.18 -13.52 -7.38
C ASP A 56 -1.20 -14.67 -6.37
N LEU A 57 -0.51 -15.78 -6.67
CA LEU A 57 -0.35 -16.90 -5.74
C LEU A 57 0.44 -16.50 -4.48
N MET A 58 1.49 -15.69 -4.62
CA MET A 58 2.27 -15.20 -3.49
C MET A 58 1.45 -14.24 -2.62
N CYS A 59 0.69 -13.34 -3.24
CA CYS A 59 -0.23 -12.45 -2.53
C CYS A 59 -1.29 -13.26 -1.76
N ALA A 60 -1.94 -14.22 -2.42
CA ALA A 60 -2.94 -15.08 -1.79
C ALA A 60 -2.38 -15.90 -0.62
N PHE A 61 -1.13 -16.39 -0.74
CA PHE A 61 -0.45 -17.08 0.36
C PHE A 61 -0.23 -16.16 1.57
N VAL A 62 0.26 -14.94 1.32
CA VAL A 62 0.48 -13.94 2.37
C VAL A 62 -0.84 -13.53 3.02
N ASP A 63 -1.88 -13.29 2.22
CA ASP A 63 -3.23 -12.94 2.69
C ASP A 63 -3.81 -14.04 3.58
N LEU A 64 -3.64 -15.31 3.22
CA LEU A 64 -4.10 -16.44 4.04
C LEU A 64 -3.41 -16.47 5.40
N ILE A 65 -2.10 -16.23 5.45
CA ILE A 65 -1.35 -16.14 6.72
C ILE A 65 -1.88 -14.99 7.57
N TYR A 66 -2.09 -13.82 6.97
CA TYR A 66 -2.62 -12.65 7.69
C TYR A 66 -4.04 -12.88 8.19
N ALA A 67 -4.92 -13.49 7.39
CA ALA A 67 -6.27 -13.82 7.79
C ALA A 67 -6.28 -14.75 9.02
N LEU A 68 -5.43 -15.78 9.01
CA LEU A 68 -5.27 -16.68 10.15
C LEU A 68 -4.76 -15.95 11.40
N LEU A 69 -3.76 -15.07 11.22
CA LEU A 69 -3.20 -14.28 12.32
C LEU A 69 -4.26 -13.34 12.95
N TYR A 70 -5.10 -12.71 12.13
CA TYR A 70 -6.23 -11.92 12.61
C TYR A 70 -7.30 -12.77 13.30
N ALA A 71 -7.60 -13.96 12.76
CA ALA A 71 -8.52 -14.90 13.41
C ALA A 71 -8.01 -15.28 14.80
N PHE A 72 -6.70 -15.52 14.95
CA PHE A 72 -6.09 -15.75 16.26
C PHE A 72 -6.26 -14.53 17.19
N PHE A 73 -5.98 -13.31 16.73
CA PHE A 73 -6.21 -12.10 17.53
C PHE A 73 -7.65 -11.96 18.03
N SER A 74 -8.64 -12.42 17.26
CA SER A 74 -10.04 -12.43 17.69
C SER A 74 -10.37 -13.60 18.61
N ALA A 75 -9.74 -14.77 18.43
CA ALA A 75 -10.03 -15.97 19.20
C ALA A 75 -9.36 -15.98 20.59
N TYR A 76 -8.14 -15.46 20.72
CA TYR A 76 -7.42 -15.36 22.00
C TYR A 76 -8.24 -14.65 23.09
N PRO A 77 -8.78 -13.42 22.89
CA PRO A 77 -9.56 -12.78 23.94
C PRO A 77 -10.83 -13.56 24.27
N VAL A 78 -11.51 -14.16 23.28
CA VAL A 78 -12.73 -14.96 23.54
C VAL A 78 -12.42 -16.19 24.39
N ILE A 79 -11.37 -16.96 24.07
CA ILE A 79 -11.03 -18.19 24.81
C ILE A 79 -10.52 -17.86 26.22
N PHE A 80 -9.71 -16.81 26.39
CA PHE A 80 -9.09 -16.51 27.68
C PHE A 80 -9.98 -15.67 28.60
N ASN A 81 -10.92 -14.90 28.04
CA ASN A 81 -11.89 -14.13 28.83
C ASN A 81 -13.10 -15.00 29.23
N ASP A 82 -13.77 -15.69 28.30
CA ASP A 82 -14.97 -16.49 28.62
C ASP A 82 -14.65 -17.84 29.29
N LEU A 83 -13.60 -18.55 28.87
CA LEU A 83 -13.37 -19.94 29.31
C LEU A 83 -12.51 -20.05 30.58
N TYR A 84 -11.55 -19.14 30.75
CA TYR A 84 -10.60 -19.16 31.87
C TYR A 84 -10.88 -18.10 32.94
N GLY A 85 -11.73 -17.10 32.66
CA GLY A 85 -12.03 -16.00 33.60
C GLY A 85 -10.79 -15.21 34.04
N PHE A 86 -9.73 -15.21 33.22
CA PHE A 86 -8.50 -14.47 33.54
C PHE A 86 -8.71 -12.98 33.26
N GLY A 87 -8.33 -12.13 34.22
CA GLY A 87 -8.32 -10.68 34.03
C GLY A 87 -7.44 -10.24 32.85
N ASP A 88 -7.81 -9.12 32.22
CA ASP A 88 -7.27 -8.60 30.96
C ASP A 88 -5.73 -8.55 30.88
N GLU A 89 -5.06 -8.44 32.03
CA GLU A 89 -3.59 -8.44 32.14
C GLU A 89 -2.95 -9.72 31.57
N LYS A 90 -3.56 -10.89 31.78
CA LYS A 90 -2.98 -12.17 31.30
C LYS A 90 -3.27 -12.45 29.83
N VAL A 91 -4.34 -11.86 29.29
CA VAL A 91 -4.66 -11.96 27.85
C VAL A 91 -3.56 -11.31 27.01
N GLY A 92 -3.00 -10.19 27.49
CA GLY A 92 -1.87 -9.52 26.84
C GLY A 92 -0.60 -10.38 26.75
N LEU A 93 -0.32 -11.22 27.77
CA LEU A 93 0.84 -12.11 27.77
C LEU A 93 0.72 -13.22 26.71
N MET A 94 -0.49 -13.59 26.30
CA MET A 94 -0.69 -14.65 25.31
C MET A 94 -0.39 -14.23 23.87
N TYR A 95 -0.07 -12.95 23.65
CA TYR A 95 0.47 -12.47 22.37
C TYR A 95 2.00 -12.64 22.23
N ILE A 96 2.70 -13.06 23.29
CA ILE A 96 4.16 -13.31 23.26
C ILE A 96 4.57 -14.30 22.14
N PRO A 97 3.87 -15.42 21.88
CA PRO A 97 4.23 -16.33 20.78
C PRO A 97 4.21 -15.66 19.40
N ILE A 98 3.26 -14.76 19.15
CA ILE A 98 3.18 -13.99 17.90
C ILE A 98 4.40 -13.06 17.79
N LEU A 99 4.78 -12.43 18.91
CA LEU A 99 5.96 -11.57 18.97
C LEU A 99 7.27 -12.34 18.72
N ILE A 100 7.39 -13.55 19.27
CA ILE A 100 8.53 -14.44 19.01
C ILE A 100 8.57 -14.85 17.54
N GLY A 101 7.42 -15.18 16.94
CA GLY A 101 7.31 -15.47 15.51
C GLY A 101 7.82 -14.32 14.65
N ALA A 102 7.36 -13.09 14.91
CA ALA A 102 7.80 -11.90 14.20
C ALA A 102 9.31 -11.65 14.35
N MET A 103 9.84 -11.75 15.58
CA MET A 103 11.26 -11.57 15.85
C MET A 103 12.12 -12.62 15.15
N SER A 104 11.67 -13.88 15.11
CA SER A 104 12.37 -14.95 14.40
C SER A 104 12.43 -14.68 12.89
N GLY A 105 11.33 -14.21 12.29
CA GLY A 105 11.29 -13.82 10.87
C GLY A 105 12.28 -12.69 10.55
N ILE A 106 12.30 -11.63 11.36
CA ILE A 106 13.23 -10.50 11.21
C ILE A 106 14.69 -10.97 11.30
N CYS A 107 14.99 -11.96 12.16
CA CYS A 107 16.34 -12.48 12.31
C CYS A 107 16.75 -13.39 11.14
N LEU A 108 15.81 -14.15 10.57
CA LEU A 108 16.02 -15.06 9.44
C LEU A 108 16.24 -14.31 8.12
N THR A 109 15.46 -13.26 7.83
CA THR A 109 15.55 -12.50 6.57
C THR A 109 16.97 -12.03 6.20
N PRO A 110 17.75 -11.37 7.08
CA PRO A 110 19.11 -10.93 6.75
C PRO A 110 20.09 -12.10 6.60
N ILE A 111 19.82 -13.26 7.21
CA ILE A 111 20.64 -14.47 7.04
C ILE A 111 20.43 -15.04 5.64
N LEU A 112 19.17 -15.15 5.22
CA LEU A 112 18.78 -15.60 3.88
C LEU A 112 19.31 -14.66 2.77
N GLU A 113 19.21 -13.34 2.96
CA GLU A 113 19.75 -12.37 2.00
C GLU A 113 21.27 -12.50 1.84
N LYS A 114 22.01 -12.66 2.94
CA LYS A 114 23.46 -12.90 2.89
C LYS A 114 23.80 -14.16 2.09
N GLN A 115 23.03 -15.23 2.26
CA GLN A 115 23.24 -16.48 1.50
C GLN A 115 22.90 -16.33 0.02
N TYR A 116 21.80 -15.65 -0.31
CA TYR A 116 21.41 -15.39 -1.71
C TYR A 116 22.43 -14.51 -2.44
N VAL A 117 22.96 -13.47 -1.78
CA VAL A 117 23.99 -12.59 -2.36
C VAL A 117 25.30 -13.35 -2.55
N ALA A 118 25.66 -14.27 -1.65
CA ALA A 118 26.84 -15.11 -1.79
C ALA A 118 26.74 -16.07 -2.99
N LEU A 119 25.56 -16.64 -3.23
CA LEU A 119 25.31 -17.55 -4.37
C LEU A 119 25.28 -16.83 -5.72
N LYS A 120 24.77 -15.60 -5.78
CA LYS A 120 24.72 -14.79 -7.01
C LYS A 120 26.09 -14.25 -7.45
N LYS A 121 27.10 -14.32 -6.56
CA LYS A 121 28.46 -13.80 -6.80
C LYS A 121 29.43 -14.85 -7.38
N ILE A 122 28.97 -16.09 -7.55
CA ILE A 122 29.65 -17.20 -8.25
C ILE A 122 29.15 -17.23 -9.70
#